data_AF-A0A1F6V981-F1
#
_entry.id   AF-A0A1F6V981-F1
#
_cell.length_a   1.000
_cell.length_b   1.000
_cell.length_c   1.000
_cell.angle_alpha   90.00
_cell.angle_beta   90.00
_cell.angle_gamma   90.00
#
_symmetry.space_group_name_H-M   'P 1'
#
loop_
_entity.id
_entity.type
_entity.pdbx_description
1 polymer ?
#
loop_
_entity_poly.entity_id
_entity_poly.type
_entity_poly.pdbx_seq_one_letter_code
_entity_poly.pdbx_strand_id
1 'polypeptide(L)'
;MVSKQVGLAYFNIISFNQPVKEIIKEPKKILCQKCEPVTDFEEAKQIADELLIVIKSVSKWWNKWLGFAANQIGFSKRIIVLRKSKNEYNVLINPVLVEKRFPFPCVETCYSFNSKKYYMVKRYLLAKVKYQNLKGESQETILKGPSAIYQEIDHINGILVSEIGLRIW
;
A
#
# COMPACT_ATOMS: atom_id res chain seq x y z
N MET A 1 44.77 20.13 12.83
CA MET A 1 44.64 18.87 12.07
C MET A 1 43.83 17.90 12.94
N VAL A 2 42.66 17.37 12.62
CA VAL A 2 41.74 17.45 11.48
C VAL A 2 40.34 17.31 12.11
N SER A 3 39.40 18.16 11.70
CA SER A 3 38.00 18.07 12.07
C SER A 3 37.40 16.79 11.48
N LYS A 4 36.54 16.11 12.23
CA LYS A 4 35.55 15.19 11.64
C LYS A 4 34.17 15.67 12.05
N GLN A 5 33.64 16.60 11.25
CA GLN A 5 32.21 16.75 11.06
C GLN A 5 31.70 15.43 10.48
N VAL A 6 31.05 14.63 11.31
CA VAL A 6 30.21 13.53 10.83
C VAL A 6 28.86 14.17 10.53
N GLY A 7 28.53 14.27 9.25
CA GLY A 7 27.31 14.89 8.76
C GLY A 7 26.07 14.23 9.35
N LEU A 8 25.31 15.02 10.11
CA LEU A 8 23.94 14.72 10.50
C LEU A 8 23.07 14.81 9.24
N ALA A 9 22.89 13.68 8.57
CA ALA A 9 21.98 13.58 7.44
C ALA A 9 20.53 13.65 7.94
N TYR A 10 19.88 14.79 7.68
CA TYR A 10 18.46 14.98 7.44
C TYR A 10 17.49 14.16 8.32
N PHE A 11 17.39 14.51 9.60
CA PHE A 11 16.14 14.32 10.34
C PHE A 11 15.25 15.55 10.11
N ASN A 12 14.53 15.58 8.99
CA ASN A 12 13.35 16.43 8.91
C ASN A 12 12.29 15.80 9.81
N ILE A 13 12.17 16.36 11.01
CA ILE A 13 10.97 16.25 11.84
C ILE A 13 9.84 16.80 10.97
N ILE A 14 9.06 15.90 10.37
CA ILE A 14 7.82 16.27 9.70
C ILE A 14 6.94 16.84 10.80
N SER A 15 6.81 18.17 10.82
CA SER A 15 5.80 18.86 11.61
C SER A 15 4.44 18.30 11.19
N PHE A 16 3.65 17.80 12.15
CA PHE A 16 2.31 17.24 11.96
C PHE A 16 1.25 18.29 11.52
N ASN A 17 1.66 19.34 10.80
CA ASN A 17 0.80 20.42 10.33
C ASN A 17 0.23 20.20 8.91
N GLN A 18 0.56 19.10 8.23
CA GLN A 18 -0.09 18.75 6.98
C GLN A 18 -1.43 18.03 7.23
N PRO A 19 -2.53 18.46 6.60
CA PRO A 19 -3.82 17.80 6.76
C PRO A 19 -3.76 16.38 6.20
N VAL A 20 -4.26 15.41 6.96
CA VAL A 20 -4.33 14.01 6.51
C VAL A 20 -5.54 13.85 5.58
N LYS A 21 -5.32 13.32 4.37
CA LYS A 21 -6.43 12.97 3.45
C LYS A 21 -7.39 11.98 4.08
N GLU A 22 -8.68 12.16 3.79
CA GLU A 22 -9.72 11.22 4.21
C GLU A 22 -9.55 9.86 3.50
N ILE A 23 -9.74 8.77 4.25
CA ILE A 23 -9.81 7.42 3.69
C ILE A 23 -11.22 7.21 3.12
N ILE A 24 -11.30 7.10 1.80
CA ILE A 24 -12.55 6.89 1.07
C ILE A 24 -13.20 5.58 1.50
N LYS A 25 -14.50 5.67 1.78
CA LYS A 25 -15.35 4.54 2.20
C LYS A 25 -16.24 4.02 1.07
N GLU A 26 -16.56 2.73 1.11
CA GLU A 26 -17.61 2.14 0.29
C GLU A 26 -18.96 2.88 0.47
N PRO A 27 -19.81 3.01 -0.56
CA PRO A 27 -19.73 2.39 -1.89
C PRO A 27 -19.15 3.32 -2.98
N LYS A 28 -18.17 4.18 -2.66
CA LYS A 28 -17.61 5.14 -3.64
C LYS A 28 -17.00 4.44 -4.85
N LYS A 29 -17.42 4.83 -6.06
CA LYS A 29 -17.06 4.18 -7.34
C LYS A 29 -15.56 4.01 -7.56
N ILE A 30 -14.72 4.95 -7.09
CA ILE A 30 -13.27 4.91 -7.26
C ILE A 30 -12.61 3.65 -6.65
N LEU A 31 -13.25 3.06 -5.64
CA LEU A 31 -12.77 1.83 -4.99
C LEU A 31 -13.00 0.57 -5.85
N CYS A 32 -13.94 0.64 -6.81
CA CYS A 32 -14.37 -0.46 -7.68
C CYS A 32 -14.02 -0.20 -9.16
N GLN A 33 -13.05 0.68 -9.40
CA GLN A 33 -12.56 1.02 -10.74
C GLN A 33 -11.07 0.68 -10.84
N LYS A 34 -10.68 0.08 -11.97
CA LYS A 34 -9.28 -0.18 -12.26
C LYS A 34 -8.54 1.15 -12.36
N CYS A 35 -7.45 1.28 -11.62
CA CYS A 35 -6.65 2.49 -11.57
C CYS A 35 -5.74 2.62 -12.78
N GLU A 36 -5.46 3.86 -13.17
CA GLU A 36 -4.62 4.16 -14.32
C GLU A 36 -3.14 3.86 -14.05
N PRO A 37 -2.40 3.30 -15.03
CA PRO A 37 -0.96 3.17 -14.96
C PRO A 37 -0.30 4.52 -14.71
N VAL A 38 0.78 4.51 -13.92
CA VAL A 38 1.64 5.67 -13.72
C VAL A 38 2.62 5.78 -14.88
N THR A 39 2.61 6.93 -15.54
CA THR A 39 3.60 7.33 -16.56
C THR A 39 4.38 8.58 -16.13
N ASP A 40 3.80 9.41 -15.26
CA ASP A 40 4.44 10.59 -14.66
C ASP A 40 4.92 10.26 -13.24
N PHE A 41 6.24 10.23 -13.04
CA PHE A 41 6.85 9.89 -11.75
C PHE A 41 6.96 11.08 -10.79
N GLU A 42 6.80 12.32 -11.25
CA GLU A 42 6.71 13.47 -10.36
C GLU A 42 5.33 13.52 -9.70
N GLU A 43 4.26 13.29 -10.47
CA GLU A 43 2.91 13.07 -9.92
C GLU A 43 2.90 11.90 -8.93
N ALA A 44 3.58 10.80 -9.28
CA ALA A 44 3.64 9.62 -8.44
C ALA A 44 4.29 9.87 -7.08
N LYS A 45 5.34 10.70 -7.02
CA LYS A 45 5.98 11.10 -5.76
C LYS A 45 5.03 11.88 -4.87
N GLN A 46 4.29 12.84 -5.43
CA GLN A 46 3.30 13.62 -4.69
C GLN A 46 2.20 12.73 -4.10
N ILE A 47 1.66 11.81 -4.89
CA ILE A 47 0.64 10.86 -4.41
C ILE A 47 1.22 9.90 -3.36
N ALA A 48 2.46 9.46 -3.53
CA ALA A 48 3.14 8.61 -2.56
C ALA A 48 3.35 9.33 -1.22
N ASP A 49 3.66 10.62 -1.21
CA ASP A 49 3.78 11.42 0.01
C ASP A 49 2.43 11.52 0.74
N GLU A 50 1.34 11.75 0.03
CA GLU A 50 -0.02 11.73 0.59
C GLU A 50 -0.38 10.37 1.20
N LEU A 51 -0.06 9.27 0.49
CA LEU A 51 -0.24 7.91 1.00
C LEU A 51 0.60 7.67 2.26
N LEU A 52 1.84 8.17 2.30
CA LEU A 52 2.74 8.05 3.44
C LEU A 52 2.18 8.79 4.66
N ILE A 53 1.57 9.96 4.48
CA ILE A 53 0.90 10.70 5.56
C ILE A 53 -0.26 9.87 6.12
N VAL A 54 -1.12 9.34 5.25
CA VAL A 54 -2.29 8.52 5.66
C VAL A 54 -1.87 7.25 6.38
N ILE A 55 -0.96 6.44 5.81
CA ILE A 55 -0.53 5.18 6.45
C ILE A 55 0.16 5.43 7.79
N LYS A 56 0.95 6.51 7.93
CA LYS A 56 1.59 6.89 9.20
C LYS A 56 0.56 7.25 10.27
N SER A 57 -0.52 7.94 9.90
CA SER A 57 -1.57 8.37 10.84
C SER A 57 -2.29 7.19 11.53
N VAL A 58 -2.43 6.06 10.83
CA VAL A 58 -3.09 4.85 11.33
C VAL A 58 -2.12 3.73 11.74
N SER A 59 -0.82 3.91 11.50
CA SER A 59 0.20 2.93 11.85
C SER A 59 0.33 2.77 13.37
N LYS A 60 0.17 1.52 13.82
CA LYS A 60 0.33 1.11 15.23
C LYS A 60 1.31 -0.04 15.32
N TRP A 61 1.94 -0.24 16.48
CA TRP A 61 3.01 -1.23 16.64
C TRP A 61 2.57 -2.65 16.24
N TRP A 62 1.29 -3.01 16.49
CA TRP A 62 0.70 -4.32 16.18
C TRP A 62 0.27 -4.52 14.70
N ASN A 63 0.14 -3.47 13.90
CA ASN A 63 -0.38 -3.56 12.52
C ASN A 63 0.71 -3.95 11.50
N LYS A 64 1.20 -5.20 11.56
CA LYS A 64 2.31 -5.68 10.71
C LYS A 64 1.97 -5.71 9.21
N TRP A 65 0.73 -6.03 8.85
CA TRP A 65 0.26 -6.16 7.47
C TRP A 65 -0.59 -4.96 7.05
N LEU A 66 -0.02 -3.75 7.17
CA LEU A 66 -0.71 -2.51 6.82
C LEU A 66 -0.26 -2.03 5.43
N GLY A 67 -1.22 -1.73 4.58
CA GLY A 67 -1.02 -1.10 3.29
C GLY A 67 -2.15 -0.10 2.97
N PHE A 68 -1.91 0.73 1.97
CA PHE A 68 -2.91 1.57 1.32
C PHE A 68 -2.64 1.70 -0.17
N ALA A 69 -3.69 1.76 -0.96
CA ALA A 69 -3.67 2.08 -2.38
C ALA A 69 -4.16 3.52 -2.62
N ALA A 70 -3.62 4.16 -3.67
CA ALA A 70 -3.91 5.56 -3.98
C ALA A 70 -5.41 5.86 -4.18
N ASN A 71 -6.20 4.91 -4.70
CA ASN A 71 -7.63 5.10 -4.87
C ASN A 71 -8.39 5.20 -3.55
N GLN A 72 -7.85 4.66 -2.45
CA GLN A 72 -8.42 4.80 -1.12
C GLN A 72 -8.28 6.22 -0.56
N ILE A 73 -7.48 7.08 -1.19
CA ILE A 73 -7.31 8.50 -0.82
C ILE A 73 -7.67 9.45 -1.97
N GLY A 74 -8.39 8.94 -2.98
CA GLY A 74 -8.98 9.75 -4.07
C GLY A 74 -8.18 9.84 -5.35
N PHE A 75 -7.07 9.11 -5.50
CA PHE A 75 -6.25 9.13 -6.72
C PHE A 75 -6.39 7.82 -7.50
N SER A 76 -6.91 7.89 -8.73
CA SER A 76 -7.01 6.71 -9.62
C SER A 76 -5.66 6.40 -10.29
N LYS A 77 -4.67 6.00 -9.50
CA LYS A 77 -3.30 5.66 -9.96
C LYS A 77 -2.84 4.35 -9.34
N ARG A 78 -2.08 3.55 -10.09
CA ARG A 78 -1.51 2.27 -9.63
C ARG A 78 -0.33 2.47 -8.69
N ILE A 79 -0.58 3.03 -7.51
CA ILE A 79 0.41 3.32 -6.48
C ILE A 79 -0.08 2.70 -5.18
N ILE A 80 0.79 1.93 -4.53
CA ILE A 80 0.51 1.35 -3.22
C ILE A 80 1.66 1.67 -2.25
N VAL A 81 1.33 1.86 -0.98
CA VAL A 81 2.28 1.99 0.11
C VAL A 81 2.08 0.86 1.11
N LEU A 82 3.16 0.36 1.68
CA LEU A 82 3.14 -0.77 2.63
C LEU A 82 4.03 -0.42 3.80
N ARG A 83 3.59 -0.77 5.01
CA ARG A 83 4.46 -0.73 6.18
C ARG A 83 5.38 -1.96 6.17
N LYS A 84 6.70 -1.72 6.18
CA LYS A 84 7.72 -2.78 6.25
C LYS A 84 8.12 -3.07 7.70
N SER A 85 8.37 -2.02 8.49
CA SER A 85 8.76 -2.14 9.89
C SER A 85 8.36 -0.86 10.66
N LYS A 86 8.93 -0.61 11.84
CA LYS A 86 8.67 0.63 12.59
C LYS A 86 9.28 1.80 11.80
N ASN A 87 8.43 2.73 11.37
CA ASN A 87 8.81 3.92 10.59
C ASN A 87 9.44 3.65 9.21
N GLU A 88 9.41 2.39 8.73
CA GLU A 88 9.85 2.04 7.38
C GLU A 88 8.67 1.64 6.52
N TYR A 89 8.62 2.23 5.32
CA TYR A 89 7.54 2.04 4.36
C TYR A 89 8.12 1.79 2.97
N ASN A 90 7.43 0.98 2.18
CA ASN A 90 7.75 0.73 0.77
C ASN A 90 6.66 1.29 -0.11
N VAL A 91 7.04 2.00 -1.17
CA VAL A 91 6.13 2.45 -2.23
C VAL A 91 6.38 1.63 -3.47
N LEU A 92 5.31 1.06 -4.03
CA LEU A 92 5.37 0.27 -5.26
C LEU A 92 4.49 0.97 -6.31
N ILE A 93 5.10 1.28 -7.45
CA ILE A 93 4.46 1.89 -8.61
C ILE A 93 4.16 0.80 -9.65
N ASN A 94 2.97 0.84 -10.25
CA ASN A 94 2.50 -0.14 -11.23
C ASN A 94 2.67 -1.60 -10.80
N PRO A 95 2.41 -1.99 -9.53
CA PRO A 95 2.68 -3.36 -9.10
C PRO A 95 1.76 -4.37 -9.80
N VAL A 96 2.32 -5.54 -10.10
CA VAL A 96 1.62 -6.67 -10.71
C VAL A 96 2.15 -8.01 -10.17
N LEU A 97 1.23 -8.91 -9.83
CA LEU A 97 1.55 -10.30 -9.50
C LEU A 97 1.81 -11.09 -10.79
N VAL A 98 3.04 -11.55 -10.99
CA VAL A 98 3.43 -12.30 -12.20
C VAL A 98 3.56 -13.81 -11.98
N GLU A 99 3.75 -14.26 -10.74
CA GLU A 99 3.75 -15.68 -10.39
C GLU A 99 3.07 -15.91 -9.04
N LYS A 100 2.36 -17.04 -8.89
CA LYS A 100 1.57 -17.39 -7.71
C LYS A 100 1.63 -18.91 -7.48
N ARG A 101 2.04 -19.36 -6.30
CA ARG A 101 2.12 -20.78 -5.91
C ARG A 101 1.62 -21.00 -4.49
N PHE A 102 1.18 -22.23 -4.22
CA PHE A 102 0.73 -22.70 -2.90
C PHE A 102 -0.36 -21.81 -2.29
N PRO A 103 -1.61 -21.91 -2.79
CA PRO A 103 -2.68 -21.11 -2.25
C PRO A 103 -2.97 -21.42 -0.78
N PHE A 104 -3.30 -20.39 0.01
CA PHE A 104 -3.62 -20.53 1.43
C PHE A 104 -4.71 -19.53 1.85
N PRO A 105 -5.51 -19.83 2.89
CA PRO A 105 -6.51 -18.89 3.42
C PRO A 105 -5.84 -17.76 4.20
N CYS A 106 -6.29 -16.53 3.99
CA CYS A 106 -5.88 -15.34 4.72
C CYS A 106 -7.12 -14.60 5.22
N VAL A 107 -7.02 -14.01 6.42
CA VAL A 107 -8.08 -13.16 6.96
C VAL A 107 -7.69 -11.71 6.76
N GLU A 108 -8.55 -10.96 6.08
CA GLU A 108 -8.31 -9.58 5.69
C GLU A 108 -9.44 -8.66 6.19
N THR A 109 -9.10 -7.40 6.38
CA THR A 109 -10.01 -6.30 6.69
C THR A 109 -9.55 -5.06 5.95
N CYS A 110 -10.43 -4.09 5.71
CA CYS A 110 -10.11 -2.92 4.91
C CYS A 110 -10.52 -1.63 5.62
N TYR A 111 -9.64 -0.62 5.59
CA TYR A 111 -9.95 0.72 6.09
C TYR A 111 -11.02 1.44 5.25
N SER A 112 -11.30 1.00 4.03
CA SER A 112 -12.37 1.57 3.20
C SER A 112 -13.77 1.03 3.53
N PHE A 113 -13.92 0.16 4.54
CA PHE A 113 -15.24 -0.24 5.03
C PHE A 113 -15.80 0.75 6.05
N ASN A 114 -17.13 0.92 6.04
CA ASN A 114 -17.86 1.76 6.98
C ASN A 114 -17.84 1.18 8.41
N SER A 115 -17.80 -0.14 8.51
CA SER A 115 -17.65 -0.87 9.78
C SER A 115 -16.56 -1.92 9.63
N LYS A 116 -15.97 -2.34 10.77
CA LYS A 116 -14.96 -3.39 10.75
C LYS A 116 -15.61 -4.72 10.37
N LYS A 117 -15.19 -5.26 9.22
CA LYS A 117 -15.64 -6.55 8.66
C LYS A 117 -14.41 -7.40 8.38
N TYR A 118 -14.53 -8.71 8.54
CA TYR A 118 -13.45 -9.64 8.21
C TYR A 118 -13.87 -10.62 7.14
N TYR A 119 -12.94 -10.85 6.21
CA TYR A 119 -13.14 -11.72 5.06
C TYR A 119 -12.05 -12.77 5.02
N MET A 120 -12.43 -14.01 4.80
CA MET A 120 -11.52 -15.09 4.46
C MET A 120 -11.34 -15.11 2.94
N VAL A 121 -10.10 -14.90 2.49
CA VAL A 121 -9.72 -14.86 1.07
C VAL A 121 -8.58 -15.82 0.76
N LYS A 122 -8.48 -16.24 -0.50
CA LYS A 122 -7.40 -17.09 -1.01
C LYS A 122 -6.20 -16.24 -1.43
N ARG A 123 -5.06 -16.39 -0.76
CA ARG A 123 -3.76 -15.79 -1.10
C ARG A 123 -2.72 -16.88 -1.40
N TYR A 124 -1.45 -16.53 -1.55
CA TYR A 124 -0.39 -17.44 -2.01
C TYR A 124 0.83 -17.40 -1.07
N LEU A 125 1.33 -18.58 -0.66
CA LEU A 125 2.51 -18.64 0.21
C LEU A 125 3.79 -18.26 -0.53
N LEU A 126 3.79 -18.36 -1.86
CA LEU A 126 4.88 -17.89 -2.70
C LEU A 126 4.32 -17.12 -3.89
N ALA A 127 4.73 -15.87 -4.04
CA ALA A 127 4.37 -15.06 -5.20
C ALA A 127 5.51 -14.14 -5.64
N LYS A 128 5.54 -13.82 -6.93
CA LYS A 128 6.47 -12.83 -7.50
C LYS A 128 5.68 -11.59 -7.91
N VAL A 129 6.18 -10.42 -7.50
CA VAL A 129 5.60 -9.12 -7.83
C VAL A 129 6.64 -8.32 -8.59
N LYS A 130 6.26 -7.81 -9.77
CA LYS A 130 7.01 -6.81 -10.51
C LYS A 130 6.41 -5.44 -10.25
N TYR A 131 7.25 -4.42 -10.13
CA TYR A 131 6.83 -3.04 -9.89
C TYR A 131 7.94 -2.08 -10.30
N GLN A 132 7.69 -0.79 -10.21
CA GLN A 132 8.69 0.27 -10.35
C GLN A 132 8.84 1.02 -9.02
N ASN A 133 10.05 1.49 -8.72
CA ASN A 133 10.25 2.41 -7.61
C ASN A 133 9.88 3.86 -8.01
N LEU A 134 10.01 4.82 -7.09
CA LEU A 134 9.71 6.23 -7.32
C LEU A 134 10.59 6.92 -8.38
N LYS A 135 11.66 6.26 -8.85
CA LYS A 135 12.51 6.72 -9.96
C LYS A 135 12.11 6.09 -11.30
N GLY A 136 11.10 5.23 -11.32
CA GLY A 136 10.69 4.48 -12.51
C GLY A 136 11.52 3.24 -12.82
N GLU A 137 12.51 2.93 -11.97
CA GLU A 137 13.37 1.76 -12.16
C GLU A 137 12.58 0.48 -11.86
N SER A 138 12.69 -0.51 -12.74
CA SER A 138 12.02 -1.81 -12.57
C SER A 138 12.60 -2.59 -11.40
N GLN A 139 11.73 -3.19 -10.61
CA GLN A 139 12.04 -3.96 -9.42
C GLN A 139 11.23 -5.26 -9.41
N GLU A 140 11.76 -6.27 -8.72
CA GLU A 140 11.04 -7.51 -8.44
C GLU A 140 11.17 -7.87 -6.97
N THR A 141 10.11 -8.47 -6.41
CA THR A 141 10.15 -9.02 -5.06
C THR A 141 9.43 -10.36 -4.99
N ILE A 142 9.92 -11.24 -4.11
CA ILE A 142 9.32 -12.54 -3.80
C ILE A 142 8.63 -12.45 -2.45
N LEU A 143 7.33 -12.68 -2.44
CA LEU A 143 6.52 -12.77 -1.24
C LEU A 143 6.59 -14.20 -0.70
N LYS A 144 6.84 -14.31 0.60
CA LYS A 144 6.81 -15.59 1.35
C LYS A 144 5.76 -15.47 2.46
N GLY A 145 4.58 -16.04 2.24
CA GLY A 145 3.46 -16.02 3.18
C GLY A 145 2.52 -14.80 3.03
N PRO A 146 1.83 -14.40 4.11
CA PRO A 146 0.93 -13.25 4.12
C PRO A 146 1.64 -11.96 3.72
N SER A 147 0.91 -11.06 3.05
CA SER A 147 1.41 -9.74 2.65
C SER A 147 0.26 -8.82 2.33
N ALA A 148 0.33 -7.56 2.78
CA ALA A 148 -0.65 -6.54 2.41
C ALA A 148 -0.66 -6.25 0.89
N ILE A 149 0.44 -6.55 0.18
CA ILE A 149 0.56 -6.35 -1.28
C ILE A 149 -0.59 -6.99 -2.04
N TYR A 150 -1.09 -8.15 -1.59
CA TYR A 150 -2.21 -8.80 -2.28
C TYR A 150 -3.46 -7.91 -2.31
N GLN A 151 -3.87 -7.43 -1.14
CA GLN A 151 -5.04 -6.57 -1.00
C GLN A 151 -4.84 -5.21 -1.67
N GLU A 152 -3.64 -4.63 -1.56
CA GLU A 152 -3.36 -3.33 -2.22
C GLU A 152 -3.32 -3.44 -3.75
N ILE A 153 -2.86 -4.57 -4.30
CA ILE A 153 -2.95 -4.84 -5.75
C ILE A 153 -4.42 -5.01 -6.17
N ASP A 154 -5.24 -5.67 -5.36
CA ASP A 154 -6.67 -5.80 -5.63
C ASP A 154 -7.35 -4.42 -5.66
N HIS A 155 -7.03 -3.53 -4.70
CA HIS A 155 -7.53 -2.16 -4.68
C HIS A 155 -7.23 -1.39 -5.98
N ILE A 156 -6.00 -1.41 -6.49
CA ILE A 156 -5.66 -0.71 -7.75
C ILE A 156 -6.22 -1.41 -8.99
N ASN A 157 -6.75 -2.63 -8.85
CA ASN A 157 -7.52 -3.32 -9.89
C ASN A 157 -9.03 -3.08 -9.75
N GLY A 158 -9.47 -2.30 -8.76
CA GLY A 158 -10.87 -2.02 -8.49
C GLY A 158 -11.60 -3.20 -7.85
N ILE A 159 -10.90 -4.03 -7.06
CA ILE A 159 -11.46 -5.21 -6.40
C ILE A 159 -11.35 -4.99 -4.89
N LEU A 160 -12.50 -4.95 -4.22
CA LEU A 160 -12.57 -4.99 -2.77
C LEU A 160 -12.52 -6.43 -2.26
N VAL A 161 -11.94 -6.61 -1.07
CA VAL A 161 -11.89 -7.93 -0.42
C VAL A 161 -13.29 -8.54 -0.22
N SER A 162 -14.33 -7.70 -0.12
CA SER A 162 -15.74 -8.12 -0.02
C SER A 162 -16.29 -8.78 -1.28
N GLU A 163 -15.65 -8.60 -2.43
CA GLU A 163 -16.06 -9.19 -3.72
C GLU A 163 -15.48 -10.59 -3.93
N ILE A 164 -14.33 -10.88 -3.30
CA ILE A 164 -13.57 -12.12 -3.51
C ILE A 164 -13.47 -13.00 -2.25
N GLY A 165 -13.96 -12.51 -1.12
CA GLY A 165 -13.83 -13.16 0.19
C GLY A 165 -15.16 -13.61 0.77
N LEU A 166 -15.10 -14.68 1.56
CA LEU A 166 -16.21 -15.10 2.41
C LEU A 166 -16.20 -14.24 3.68
N ARG A 167 -17.28 -13.50 3.94
CA ARG A 167 -17.41 -12.77 5.20
C ARG A 167 -17.49 -13.75 6.37
N ILE A 168 -16.64 -13.56 7.38
CA ILE A 168 -16.57 -14.43 8.56
C ILE A 168 -16.92 -13.70 9.88
N TRP A 169 -17.01 -12.37 9.86
CA TRP A 169 -17.47 -11.52 10.97
C TRP A 169 -17.88 -10.14 10.42
#